data_AF-A0A950GCH6-F1
#
_entry.id   AF-A0A950GCH6-F1
#
_cell.length_a   1.000
_cell.length_b   1.000
_cell.length_c   1.000
_cell.angle_alpha   90.00
_cell.angle_beta   90.00
_cell.angle_gamma   90.00
#
_symmetry.space_group_name_H-M   'P 1'
#
loop_
_entity.id
_entity.type
_entity.pdbx_description
1 polymer ?
#
loop_
_entity_poly.entity_id
_entity_poly.type
_entity_poly.pdbx_seq_one_letter_code
_entity_poly.pdbx_strand_id
1 'polypeptide(L)'
;MVSPAPDLKSTTPGQAWPPCPALDALYRAARRAFPGVKLGGGMFSYFTELNRKRPPRELLDFITFSTCPIVHAGDDRSVMETLEALPYVIESARAIAGELPYVVGPSAIGMRDNPYGPTGLPNPHSIRQAMSGPDPRQAGLLGAAWTFGYIARFAVGRAQRIAVSAPVGPFGIASESGLLHPVFYVVRGLTRLEGRSVRAAPTTAERSVLALCINASALWLANLTAEAREAAVPSEFIGTDLRVLDAEWMNNITDRSMPDSFEQESAHPAPNRLVLDAYAIAALGNRDDIPR
;
A
#
# COMPACT_ATOMS: atom_id res chain seq x y z
N MET A 1 -5.61 19.05 1.09
CA MET A 1 -4.46 19.10 0.18
C MET A 1 -4.80 20.01 -0.97
N VAL A 2 -3.82 20.70 -1.58
CA VAL A 2 -4.07 21.59 -2.73
C VAL A 2 -2.97 21.43 -3.78
N SER A 3 -3.38 21.38 -5.05
CA SER A 3 -2.48 21.32 -6.21
C SER A 3 -3.11 22.08 -7.39
N PRO A 4 -2.32 22.77 -8.23
CA PRO A 4 -2.83 23.31 -9.49
C PRO A 4 -3.38 22.21 -10.40
N ALA A 5 -4.49 22.46 -11.09
CA ALA A 5 -5.07 21.48 -12.02
C ALA A 5 -4.07 20.96 -13.08
N PRO A 6 -3.16 21.79 -13.64
CA PRO A 6 -2.15 21.26 -14.58
C PRO A 6 -1.16 20.26 -13.97
N ASP A 7 -0.90 20.33 -12.66
CA ASP A 7 0.01 19.40 -11.96
C ASP A 7 -0.63 18.02 -11.70
N LEU A 8 -1.91 17.86 -12.05
CA LEU A 8 -2.57 16.54 -12.12
C LEU A 8 -2.12 15.74 -13.35
N LYS A 9 -1.44 16.38 -14.31
CA LYS A 9 -0.86 15.73 -15.49
C LYS A 9 0.67 15.85 -15.46
N SER A 10 1.31 14.84 -16.04
CA SER A 10 2.77 14.76 -16.13
C SER A 10 3.28 15.76 -17.16
N THR A 11 4.30 16.52 -16.80
CA THR A 11 5.13 17.27 -17.76
C THR A 11 6.39 16.46 -18.01
N THR A 12 6.62 16.04 -19.25
CA THR A 12 7.78 15.20 -19.57
C THR A 12 9.08 15.99 -19.43
N PRO A 13 10.21 15.31 -19.13
CA PRO A 13 11.51 15.98 -19.03
C PRO A 13 11.82 16.81 -20.28
N GLY A 14 12.23 18.06 -20.08
CA GLY A 14 12.57 18.99 -21.16
C GLY A 14 11.38 19.75 -21.77
N GLN A 15 10.14 19.44 -21.39
CA GLN A 15 8.98 20.24 -21.78
C GLN A 15 8.76 21.43 -20.84
N ALA A 16 8.20 22.52 -21.37
CA ALA A 16 7.75 23.64 -20.56
C ALA A 16 6.54 23.21 -19.72
N TRP A 17 6.55 23.57 -18.43
CA TRP A 17 5.39 23.35 -17.56
C TRP A 17 4.20 24.19 -18.05
N PRO A 18 2.98 23.62 -18.08
CA PRO A 18 1.80 24.40 -18.42
C PRO A 18 1.63 25.59 -17.48
N PRO A 19 1.08 26.71 -17.97
CA PRO A 19 0.88 27.88 -17.13
C PRO A 19 -0.08 27.55 -15.98
N CYS A 20 0.36 27.85 -14.75
CA CYS A 20 -0.45 27.75 -13.54
C CYS A 20 -0.01 28.83 -12.54
N PRO A 21 -0.88 29.23 -11.58
CA PRO A 21 -0.47 30.10 -10.49
C PRO A 21 0.75 29.52 -9.74
N ALA A 22 1.64 30.40 -9.28
CA ALA A 22 2.76 29.99 -8.45
C ALA A 22 2.26 29.26 -7.18
N LEU A 23 2.95 28.19 -6.80
CA LEU A 23 2.53 27.33 -5.69
C LEU A 23 2.44 28.10 -4.36
N ASP A 24 3.33 29.06 -4.12
CA ASP A 24 3.31 29.90 -2.93
C ASP A 24 2.04 30.78 -2.86
N ALA A 25 1.65 31.39 -3.97
CA ALA A 25 0.43 32.18 -4.09
C ALA A 25 -0.82 31.29 -3.86
N LEU A 26 -0.82 30.09 -4.43
CA LEU A 26 -1.88 29.10 -4.22
C LEU A 26 -1.98 28.68 -2.75
N TYR A 27 -0.85 28.39 -2.09
CA TYR A 27 -0.82 28.01 -0.68
C TYR A 27 -1.25 29.17 0.23
N ARG A 28 -0.83 30.41 -0.03
CA ARG A 28 -1.33 31.59 0.71
C ARG A 28 -2.84 31.75 0.54
N ALA A 29 -3.37 31.54 -0.67
CA ALA A 29 -4.81 31.58 -0.92
C ALA A 29 -5.55 30.48 -0.15
N ALA A 30 -5.02 29.25 -0.16
CA ALA A 30 -5.58 28.12 0.59
C ALA A 30 -5.59 28.38 2.11
N ARG A 31 -4.49 28.94 2.67
CA ARG A 31 -4.43 29.32 4.09
C ARG A 31 -5.46 30.39 4.47
N ARG A 32 -5.74 31.35 3.58
CA ARG A 32 -6.79 32.36 3.80
C ARG A 32 -8.20 31.77 3.71
N ALA A 33 -8.45 30.88 2.76
CA ALA A 33 -9.75 30.26 2.55
C ALA A 33 -10.11 29.22 3.63
N PHE A 34 -9.10 28.53 4.18
CA PHE A 34 -9.27 27.44 5.15
C PHE A 34 -8.38 27.65 6.39
N PRO A 35 -8.64 28.69 7.20
CA PRO A 35 -7.83 28.99 8.38
C PRO A 35 -7.88 27.83 9.40
N GLY A 36 -6.74 27.48 9.99
CA GLY A 36 -6.63 26.43 11.01
C GLY A 36 -6.66 24.99 10.49
N VAL A 37 -6.91 24.77 9.19
CA VAL A 37 -6.91 23.42 8.58
C VAL A 37 -5.49 23.03 8.16
N LYS A 38 -5.12 21.76 8.39
CA LYS A 38 -3.85 21.22 7.89
C LYS A 38 -3.78 21.29 6.36
N LEU A 39 -2.74 21.91 5.83
CA LEU A 39 -2.53 22.11 4.40
C LEU A 39 -1.42 21.20 3.87
N GLY A 40 -1.79 20.22 3.06
CA GLY A 40 -0.83 19.40 2.31
C GLY A 40 -0.62 19.89 0.88
N GLY A 41 0.62 19.76 0.39
CA GLY A 41 1.01 20.03 -1.00
C GLY A 41 1.87 18.89 -1.55
N GLY A 42 2.49 19.10 -2.71
CA GLY A 42 3.18 18.05 -3.47
C GLY A 42 2.34 17.60 -4.65
N MET A 43 2.35 16.30 -4.94
CA MET A 43 1.65 15.74 -6.10
C MET A 43 0.48 14.85 -5.68
N PHE A 44 -0.62 14.95 -6.41
CA PHE A 44 -1.73 14.01 -6.26
C PHE A 44 -1.50 12.78 -7.17
N SER A 45 -0.71 13.00 -8.23
CA SER A 45 -0.16 12.00 -9.13
C SER A 45 1.04 11.28 -8.51
N TYR A 46 2.00 10.83 -9.32
CA TYR A 46 3.05 9.92 -8.88
C TYR A 46 4.28 10.60 -8.29
N PHE A 47 5.05 9.86 -7.49
CA PHE A 47 6.34 10.29 -6.95
C PHE A 47 7.27 10.89 -8.02
N THR A 48 7.26 10.35 -9.24
CA THR A 48 8.04 10.88 -10.37
C THR A 48 7.80 12.36 -10.60
N GLU A 49 6.53 12.80 -10.52
CA GLU A 49 6.18 14.21 -10.72
C GLU A 49 6.59 15.05 -9.51
N LEU A 50 6.48 14.51 -8.28
CA LEU A 50 6.95 15.20 -7.06
C LEU A 50 8.46 15.42 -7.13
N ASN A 51 9.20 14.43 -7.62
CA ASN A 51 10.64 14.52 -7.74
C ASN A 51 11.07 15.57 -8.78
N ARG A 52 10.27 15.78 -9.84
CA ARG A 52 10.52 16.80 -10.88
C ARG A 52 10.15 18.21 -10.44
N LYS A 53 8.99 18.39 -9.79
CA LYS A 53 8.49 19.69 -9.35
C LYS A 53 8.21 19.67 -7.85
N ARG A 54 9.24 20.02 -7.10
CA ARG A 54 9.22 20.04 -5.63
C ARG A 54 8.48 21.28 -5.14
N PRO A 55 7.51 21.16 -4.20
CA PRO A 55 6.76 22.29 -3.71
C PRO A 55 7.58 23.15 -2.73
N PRO A 56 7.32 24.47 -2.63
CA PRO A 56 7.78 25.26 -1.48
C PRO A 56 7.11 24.73 -0.21
N ARG A 57 7.85 24.72 0.90
CA ARG A 57 7.46 24.02 2.14
C ARG A 57 6.91 24.94 3.21
N GLU A 58 7.19 26.24 3.12
CA GLU A 58 7.00 27.23 4.19
C GLU A 58 5.54 27.35 4.65
N LEU A 59 4.60 27.02 3.77
CA LEU A 59 3.17 27.12 4.02
C LEU A 59 2.47 25.75 4.16
N LEU A 60 3.21 24.66 4.05
CA LEU A 60 2.66 23.30 4.10
C LEU A 60 2.86 22.66 5.47
N ASP A 61 1.90 21.84 5.87
CA ASP A 61 1.97 21.01 7.07
C ASP A 61 2.44 19.58 6.74
N PHE A 62 2.39 19.18 5.46
CA PHE A 62 2.88 17.89 4.97
C PHE A 62 3.05 17.86 3.44
N ILE A 63 3.85 16.91 2.95
CA ILE A 63 4.01 16.60 1.52
C ILE A 63 3.26 15.32 1.15
N THR A 64 2.66 15.26 -0.03
CA THR A 64 1.97 14.06 -0.54
C THR A 64 2.44 13.65 -1.94
N PHE A 65 2.31 12.36 -2.23
CA PHE A 65 2.43 11.74 -3.54
C PHE A 65 1.72 10.38 -3.56
N SER A 66 1.50 9.82 -4.74
CA SER A 66 1.06 8.44 -4.90
C SER A 66 2.06 7.63 -5.74
N THR A 67 1.78 6.35 -5.91
CA THR A 67 2.53 5.43 -6.77
C THR A 67 1.56 4.54 -7.56
N CYS A 68 2.03 3.97 -8.65
CA CYS A 68 1.32 2.97 -9.45
C CYS A 68 2.33 1.93 -9.95
N PRO A 69 2.18 0.63 -9.64
CA PRO A 69 3.17 -0.38 -9.98
C PRO A 69 3.10 -0.86 -11.45
N ILE A 70 2.01 -0.56 -12.17
CA ILE A 70 1.75 -1.09 -13.52
C ILE A 70 1.95 -0.07 -14.65
N VAL A 71 2.73 1.00 -14.45
CA VAL A 71 2.92 2.01 -15.52
C VAL A 71 3.59 1.41 -16.76
N HIS A 72 4.58 0.52 -16.57
CA HIS A 72 5.39 -0.03 -17.67
C HIS A 72 5.16 -1.52 -17.94
N ALA A 73 4.80 -2.29 -16.92
CA ALA A 73 4.62 -3.73 -17.03
C ALA A 73 3.40 -4.18 -16.21
N GLY A 74 2.69 -5.18 -16.73
CA GLY A 74 1.48 -5.71 -16.10
C GLY A 74 1.66 -7.04 -15.40
N ASP A 75 2.78 -7.74 -15.59
CA ASP A 75 3.00 -9.08 -15.03
C ASP A 75 3.20 -9.07 -13.51
N ASP A 76 3.02 -10.23 -12.87
CA ASP A 76 3.05 -10.37 -11.41
C ASP A 76 4.41 -10.05 -10.81
N ARG A 77 5.49 -10.52 -11.45
CA ARG A 77 6.85 -10.33 -10.95
C ARG A 77 7.17 -8.83 -10.95
N SER A 78 6.95 -8.14 -12.06
CA SER A 78 7.20 -6.70 -12.16
C SER A 78 6.42 -5.90 -11.11
N VAL A 79 5.15 -6.27 -10.82
CA VAL A 79 4.35 -5.62 -9.78
C VAL A 79 4.97 -5.82 -8.40
N MET A 80 5.39 -7.03 -8.04
CA MET A 80 5.99 -7.31 -6.73
C MET A 80 7.36 -6.64 -6.57
N GLU A 81 8.18 -6.64 -7.62
CA GLU A 81 9.51 -5.99 -7.64
C GLU A 81 9.42 -4.46 -7.38
N THR A 82 8.27 -3.82 -7.64
CA THR A 82 8.08 -2.40 -7.30
C THR A 82 8.25 -2.08 -5.81
N LEU A 83 8.03 -3.06 -4.92
CA LEU A 83 8.23 -2.91 -3.48
C LEU A 83 9.70 -2.67 -3.11
N GLU A 84 10.65 -3.14 -3.93
CA GLU A 84 12.08 -2.98 -3.73
C GLU A 84 12.55 -1.54 -3.99
N ALA A 85 11.83 -0.79 -4.82
CA ALA A 85 12.13 0.60 -5.09
C ALA A 85 11.65 1.54 -3.96
N LEU A 86 10.68 1.11 -3.14
CA LEU A 86 10.04 1.97 -2.15
C LEU A 86 10.99 2.55 -1.09
N PRO A 87 11.99 1.83 -0.55
CA PRO A 87 12.97 2.43 0.36
C PRO A 87 13.67 3.67 -0.23
N TYR A 88 14.10 3.61 -1.50
CA TYR A 88 14.75 4.73 -2.17
C TYR A 88 13.79 5.89 -2.47
N VAL A 89 12.54 5.56 -2.83
CA VAL A 89 11.46 6.55 -2.98
C VAL A 89 11.22 7.27 -1.65
N ILE A 90 11.19 6.54 -0.54
CA ILE A 90 11.00 7.08 0.81
C ILE A 90 12.15 8.01 1.18
N GLU A 91 13.40 7.60 0.98
CA GLU A 91 14.57 8.44 1.24
C GLU A 91 14.49 9.76 0.47
N SER A 92 14.17 9.69 -0.81
CA SER A 92 14.02 10.86 -1.66
C SER A 92 12.83 11.74 -1.24
N ALA A 93 11.68 11.14 -0.91
CA ALA A 93 10.51 11.87 -0.43
C ALA A 93 10.78 12.60 0.89
N ARG A 94 11.52 11.97 1.81
CA ARG A 94 11.95 12.60 3.07
C ARG A 94 12.90 13.77 2.81
N ALA A 95 13.86 13.61 1.89
CA ALA A 95 14.74 14.70 1.50
C ALA A 95 13.98 15.89 0.88
N ILE A 96 12.94 15.61 0.09
CA ILE A 96 12.06 16.64 -0.48
C ILE A 96 11.22 17.32 0.62
N ALA A 97 10.68 16.55 1.56
CA ALA A 97 9.84 17.07 2.64
C ALA A 97 10.63 17.87 3.71
N GLY A 98 11.91 17.56 3.90
CA GLY A 98 12.71 18.11 4.99
C GLY A 98 12.13 17.70 6.35
N GLU A 99 11.86 18.69 7.20
CA GLU A 99 11.25 18.45 8.52
C GLU A 99 9.73 18.20 8.46
N LEU A 100 9.09 18.44 7.30
CA LEU A 100 7.66 18.17 7.17
C LEU A 100 7.40 16.66 7.12
N PRO A 101 6.31 16.18 7.74
CA PRO A 101 5.86 14.82 7.50
C PRO A 101 5.47 14.64 6.03
N TYR A 102 5.57 13.40 5.56
CA TYR A 102 5.03 13.00 4.27
C TYR A 102 3.89 12.00 4.46
N VAL A 103 2.91 12.06 3.57
CA VAL A 103 1.80 11.12 3.45
C VAL A 103 1.83 10.51 2.05
N VAL A 104 1.31 9.30 1.89
CA VAL A 104 1.31 8.61 0.60
C VAL A 104 -0.08 8.10 0.24
N GLY A 105 -0.42 8.21 -1.04
CA GLY A 105 -1.61 7.63 -1.64
C GLY A 105 -2.74 8.64 -1.95
N PRO A 106 -3.93 8.14 -2.30
CA PRO A 106 -4.30 6.72 -2.30
C PRO A 106 -3.66 5.95 -3.47
N SER A 107 -3.08 4.79 -3.18
CA SER A 107 -2.45 3.92 -4.18
C SER A 107 -3.09 2.54 -4.25
N ALA A 108 -3.04 1.93 -5.43
CA ALA A 108 -3.48 0.56 -5.69
C ALA A 108 -2.59 -0.04 -6.78
N ILE A 109 -2.74 -1.33 -7.07
CA ILE A 109 -2.12 -1.93 -8.26
C ILE A 109 -2.68 -1.26 -9.52
N GLY A 110 -4.00 -1.18 -9.61
CA GLY A 110 -4.68 -0.50 -10.71
C GLY A 110 -4.35 1.00 -10.77
N MET A 111 -4.30 1.55 -11.99
CA MET A 111 -4.03 2.95 -12.27
C MET A 111 -5.23 3.83 -11.89
N ARG A 112 -5.27 4.25 -10.61
CA ARG A 112 -6.33 5.12 -10.05
C ARG A 112 -6.46 6.47 -10.73
N ASP A 113 -5.32 7.05 -11.06
CA ASP A 113 -5.20 8.28 -11.81
C ASP A 113 -4.14 8.08 -12.89
N ASN A 114 -4.33 8.67 -14.06
CA ASN A 114 -3.37 8.61 -15.16
C ASN A 114 -2.82 10.01 -15.45
N PRO A 115 -1.62 10.35 -14.95
CA PRO A 115 -1.01 11.63 -15.27
C PRO A 115 -0.52 11.71 -16.73
N TYR A 116 -0.46 10.58 -17.44
CA TYR A 116 0.06 10.46 -18.82
C TYR A 116 -1.04 10.41 -19.88
N GLY A 117 -2.32 10.44 -19.49
CA GLY A 117 -3.46 10.31 -20.38
C GLY A 117 -4.77 10.72 -19.71
N PRO A 118 -5.94 10.53 -20.34
CA PRO A 118 -7.21 10.92 -19.76
C PRO A 118 -7.58 10.06 -18.55
N THR A 119 -7.47 8.73 -18.67
CA THR A 119 -7.77 7.72 -17.64
C THR A 119 -6.85 6.51 -17.78
N GLY A 120 -6.87 5.59 -16.81
CA GLY A 120 -6.31 4.25 -17.01
C GLY A 120 -7.06 3.50 -18.12
N LEU A 121 -6.41 2.50 -18.73
CA LEU A 121 -7.00 1.69 -19.79
C LEU A 121 -8.17 0.84 -19.23
N PRO A 122 -9.30 0.75 -19.96
CA PRO A 122 -10.34 -0.21 -19.63
C PRO A 122 -9.78 -1.64 -19.62
N ASN A 123 -10.36 -2.50 -18.79
CA ASN A 123 -9.92 -3.89 -18.66
C ASN A 123 -11.12 -4.85 -18.58
N PRO A 124 -11.97 -4.92 -19.63
CA PRO A 124 -13.20 -5.70 -19.60
C PRO A 124 -12.98 -7.22 -19.53
N HIS A 125 -11.77 -7.68 -19.88
CA HIS A 125 -11.39 -9.09 -19.85
C HIS A 125 -10.57 -9.46 -18.62
N SER A 126 -10.41 -8.54 -17.65
CA SER A 126 -9.70 -8.78 -16.40
C SER A 126 -8.29 -9.37 -16.63
N ILE A 127 -7.58 -8.86 -17.64
CA ILE A 127 -6.21 -9.29 -17.95
C ILE A 127 -5.20 -8.49 -17.15
N ARG A 128 -4.01 -9.06 -16.97
CA ARG A 128 -2.88 -8.40 -16.30
C ARG A 128 -2.13 -7.57 -17.34
N GLN A 129 -2.36 -6.26 -17.36
CA GLN A 129 -1.79 -5.37 -18.36
C GLN A 129 -1.28 -4.07 -17.74
N ALA A 130 -0.30 -3.45 -18.40
CA ALA A 130 0.19 -2.13 -17.99
C ALA A 130 -0.91 -1.07 -18.17
N MET A 131 -0.88 -0.05 -17.32
CA MET A 131 -1.74 1.13 -17.35
C MET A 131 -3.24 0.87 -17.22
N SER A 132 -3.68 -0.35 -16.86
CA SER A 132 -5.12 -0.60 -16.65
C SER A 132 -5.64 0.19 -15.45
N GLY A 133 -6.83 0.76 -15.59
CA GLY A 133 -7.55 1.32 -14.46
C GLY A 133 -7.90 0.20 -13.47
N PRO A 134 -8.87 -0.66 -13.78
CA PRO A 134 -9.12 -1.87 -13.00
C PRO A 134 -7.99 -2.91 -13.18
N ASP A 135 -7.60 -3.57 -12.09
CA ASP A 135 -6.65 -4.69 -12.12
C ASP A 135 -7.29 -5.93 -11.45
N PRO A 136 -7.28 -7.11 -12.09
CA PRO A 136 -7.91 -8.32 -11.54
C PRO A 136 -7.33 -8.76 -10.19
N ARG A 137 -6.08 -8.37 -9.89
CA ARG A 137 -5.41 -8.77 -8.66
C ARG A 137 -5.95 -8.05 -7.43
N GLN A 138 -6.74 -6.98 -7.59
CA GLN A 138 -7.38 -6.28 -6.48
C GLN A 138 -8.24 -7.21 -5.60
N ALA A 139 -8.87 -8.22 -6.20
CA ALA A 139 -9.71 -9.20 -5.50
C ALA A 139 -8.96 -10.46 -5.04
N GLY A 140 -7.65 -10.57 -5.26
CA GLY A 140 -6.87 -11.78 -5.00
C GLY A 140 -5.75 -11.61 -3.97
N LEU A 141 -5.14 -12.73 -3.58
CA LEU A 141 -4.03 -12.78 -2.61
C LEU A 141 -2.82 -11.95 -3.05
N LEU A 142 -2.51 -11.92 -4.36
CA LEU A 142 -1.43 -11.08 -4.89
C LEU A 142 -1.67 -9.60 -4.54
N GLY A 143 -2.89 -9.10 -4.74
CA GLY A 143 -3.24 -7.72 -4.37
C GLY A 143 -3.12 -7.46 -2.88
N ALA A 144 -3.47 -8.43 -2.03
CA ALA A 144 -3.27 -8.34 -0.60
C ALA A 144 -1.79 -8.34 -0.20
N ALA A 145 -0.99 -9.24 -0.76
CA ALA A 145 0.44 -9.35 -0.48
C ALA A 145 1.22 -8.10 -0.94
N TRP A 146 0.91 -7.57 -2.13
CA TRP A 146 1.46 -6.29 -2.58
C TRP A 146 1.03 -5.13 -1.67
N THR A 147 -0.23 -5.08 -1.26
CA THR A 147 -0.73 -4.02 -0.36
C THR A 147 -0.08 -4.10 1.02
N PHE A 148 0.08 -5.31 1.58
CA PHE A 148 0.83 -5.52 2.81
C PHE A 148 2.26 -5.01 2.65
N GLY A 149 2.95 -5.41 1.58
CA GLY A 149 4.31 -4.96 1.32
C GLY A 149 4.41 -3.45 1.17
N TYR A 150 3.46 -2.84 0.49
CA TYR A 150 3.37 -1.39 0.34
C TYR A 150 3.26 -0.69 1.70
N ILE A 151 2.31 -1.12 2.54
CA ILE A 151 2.11 -0.57 3.87
C ILE A 151 3.34 -0.79 4.74
N ALA A 152 3.90 -2.01 4.74
CA ALA A 152 5.08 -2.36 5.53
C ALA A 152 6.27 -1.45 5.21
N ARG A 153 6.56 -1.22 3.92
CA ARG A 153 7.64 -0.34 3.47
C ARG A 153 7.44 1.09 3.94
N PHE A 154 6.26 1.66 3.71
CA PHE A 154 5.98 3.04 4.10
C PHE A 154 5.85 3.24 5.61
N ALA A 155 5.39 2.23 6.35
CA ALA A 155 5.32 2.26 7.81
C ALA A 155 6.73 2.29 8.42
N VAL A 156 7.64 1.42 7.94
CA VAL A 156 9.06 1.47 8.32
C VAL A 156 9.71 2.80 7.91
N GLY A 157 9.33 3.33 6.74
CA GLY A 157 9.72 4.66 6.26
C GLY A 157 9.20 5.85 7.06
N ARG A 158 8.32 5.59 8.04
CA ARG A 158 7.66 6.60 8.89
C ARG A 158 6.77 7.57 8.10
N ALA A 159 6.06 7.07 7.08
CA ALA A 159 4.97 7.82 6.47
C ALA A 159 3.93 8.17 7.55
N GLN A 160 3.49 9.43 7.61
CA GLN A 160 2.52 9.86 8.62
C GLN A 160 1.14 9.25 8.36
N ARG A 161 0.78 9.04 7.09
CA ARG A 161 -0.44 8.38 6.64
C ARG A 161 -0.15 7.61 5.36
N ILE A 162 -0.78 6.44 5.24
CA ILE A 162 -0.71 5.57 4.06
C ILE A 162 -2.16 5.31 3.64
N ALA A 163 -2.54 5.78 2.46
CA ALA A 163 -3.84 5.50 1.87
C ALA A 163 -3.66 4.46 0.76
N VAL A 164 -4.42 3.37 0.84
CA VAL A 164 -4.45 2.32 -0.18
C VAL A 164 -5.88 1.99 -0.57
N SER A 165 -6.07 1.54 -1.80
CA SER A 165 -7.36 1.04 -2.30
C SER A 165 -8.49 2.09 -2.20
N ALA A 166 -9.72 1.64 -2.40
CA ALA A 166 -10.96 2.35 -2.16
C ALA A 166 -11.89 1.46 -1.30
N PRO A 167 -12.98 1.99 -0.71
CA PRO A 167 -13.95 1.14 -0.02
C PRO A 167 -14.59 0.10 -0.95
N VAL A 168 -15.04 0.53 -2.12
CA VAL A 168 -15.71 -0.28 -3.16
C VAL A 168 -15.28 0.13 -4.57
N GLY A 169 -15.74 -0.59 -5.58
CA GLY A 169 -15.47 -0.32 -6.99
C GLY A 169 -14.17 -0.97 -7.49
N PRO A 170 -13.59 -0.51 -8.61
CA PRO A 170 -12.44 -1.16 -9.26
C PRO A 170 -11.16 -1.25 -8.42
N PHE A 171 -11.06 -0.44 -7.37
CA PHE A 171 -9.95 -0.41 -6.42
C PHE A 171 -10.39 -0.85 -5.02
N GLY A 172 -11.58 -1.43 -4.91
CA GLY A 172 -12.28 -1.72 -3.67
C GLY A 172 -11.53 -2.71 -2.78
N ILE A 173 -11.60 -2.53 -1.47
CA ILE A 173 -11.33 -3.61 -0.51
C ILE A 173 -12.53 -4.56 -0.39
N ALA A 174 -13.68 -4.17 -0.94
CA ALA A 174 -14.85 -5.01 -1.12
C ALA A 174 -15.45 -4.83 -2.52
N SER A 175 -16.17 -5.84 -2.98
CA SER A 175 -17.01 -5.74 -4.18
C SER A 175 -18.24 -4.86 -3.93
N GLU A 176 -18.93 -4.48 -5.00
CA GLU A 176 -20.21 -3.79 -4.91
C GLU A 176 -21.31 -4.65 -4.24
N SER A 177 -21.19 -5.98 -4.30
CA SER A 177 -22.09 -6.91 -3.61
C SER A 177 -21.79 -7.09 -2.13
N GLY A 178 -20.74 -6.43 -1.61
CA GLY A 178 -20.30 -6.56 -0.22
C GLY A 178 -19.35 -7.73 0.07
N LEU A 179 -18.90 -8.45 -0.96
CA LEU A 179 -17.88 -9.49 -0.80
C LEU A 179 -16.54 -8.83 -0.46
N LEU A 180 -16.00 -9.13 0.72
CA LEU A 180 -14.71 -8.62 1.18
C LEU A 180 -13.57 -9.29 0.40
N HIS A 181 -12.64 -8.49 -0.11
CA HIS A 181 -11.43 -8.99 -0.79
C HIS A 181 -10.32 -9.29 0.23
N PRO A 182 -9.33 -10.14 -0.09
CA PRO A 182 -8.18 -10.42 0.77
C PRO A 182 -7.51 -9.16 1.35
N VAL A 183 -7.42 -8.09 0.54
CA VAL A 183 -6.83 -6.81 0.96
C VAL A 183 -7.59 -6.15 2.11
N PHE A 184 -8.89 -6.40 2.28
CA PHE A 184 -9.67 -5.93 3.43
C PHE A 184 -9.07 -6.44 4.75
N TYR A 185 -8.71 -7.72 4.81
CA TYR A 185 -8.19 -8.35 6.02
C TYR A 185 -6.80 -7.83 6.38
N VAL A 186 -5.97 -7.54 5.38
CA VAL A 186 -4.69 -6.84 5.57
C VAL A 186 -4.91 -5.45 6.14
N VAL A 187 -5.77 -4.64 5.52
CA VAL A 187 -6.03 -3.25 5.95
C VAL A 187 -6.67 -3.22 7.34
N ARG A 188 -7.70 -4.04 7.60
CA ARG A 188 -8.36 -4.18 8.91
C ARG A 188 -7.36 -4.62 9.98
N GLY A 189 -6.55 -5.62 9.66
CA GLY A 189 -5.56 -6.17 10.59
C GLY A 189 -4.51 -5.15 11.01
N LEU A 190 -3.94 -4.42 10.05
CA LEU A 190 -2.92 -3.41 10.33
C LEU A 190 -3.48 -2.14 10.98
N THR A 191 -4.71 -1.72 10.64
CA THR A 191 -5.34 -0.54 11.24
C THR A 191 -5.68 -0.73 12.73
N ARG A 192 -6.00 -1.96 13.16
CA ARG A 192 -6.16 -2.29 14.59
C ARG A 192 -4.89 -2.09 15.42
N LEU A 193 -3.73 -2.03 14.76
CA LEU A 193 -2.43 -1.85 15.39
C LEU A 193 -1.95 -0.38 15.32
N GLU A 194 -2.86 0.57 15.05
CA GLU A 194 -2.55 1.99 15.05
C GLU A 194 -1.90 2.44 16.38
N GLY A 195 -0.87 3.29 16.27
CA GLY A 195 -0.14 3.80 17.43
C GLY A 195 0.92 2.84 18.01
N ARG A 196 0.98 1.59 17.54
CA ARG A 196 2.06 0.65 17.91
C ARG A 196 3.36 0.99 17.18
N SER A 197 4.48 0.64 17.79
CA SER A 197 5.80 0.77 17.14
C SER A 197 5.94 -0.28 16.03
N VAL A 198 6.61 0.09 14.95
CA VAL A 198 6.84 -0.78 13.80
C VAL A 198 8.34 -0.84 13.48
N ARG A 199 8.83 -2.04 13.16
CA ARG A 199 10.20 -2.25 12.71
C ARG A 199 10.23 -3.24 11.55
N ALA A 200 11.16 -3.04 10.62
CA ALA A 200 11.47 -4.07 9.65
C ALA A 200 11.96 -5.32 10.39
N ALA A 201 11.57 -6.49 9.89
CA ALA A 201 12.17 -7.77 10.25
C ALA A 201 12.90 -8.29 9.00
N PRO A 202 14.20 -8.02 8.86
CA PRO A 202 14.93 -8.44 7.66
C PRO A 202 14.88 -9.96 7.49
N THR A 203 14.64 -10.40 6.26
CA THR A 203 14.70 -11.83 5.89
C THR A 203 15.92 -12.06 5.00
N THR A 204 16.35 -13.31 4.88
CA THR A 204 17.47 -13.66 3.99
C THR A 204 17.11 -13.57 2.51
N ALA A 205 15.81 -13.49 2.18
CA ALA A 205 15.29 -13.40 0.82
C ALA A 205 14.10 -12.43 0.77
N GLU A 206 14.35 -11.15 1.04
CA GLU A 206 13.31 -10.12 1.19
C GLU A 206 12.46 -9.90 -0.08
N ARG A 207 13.02 -10.24 -1.25
CA ARG A 207 12.30 -10.26 -2.54
C ARG A 207 11.23 -11.34 -2.59
N SER A 208 11.39 -12.40 -1.79
CA SER A 208 10.50 -13.56 -1.77
C SER A 208 9.58 -13.58 -0.55
N VAL A 209 10.10 -13.21 0.63
CA VAL A 209 9.31 -13.12 1.86
C VAL A 209 9.62 -11.82 2.57
N LEU A 210 8.62 -10.95 2.68
CA LEU A 210 8.74 -9.71 3.44
C LEU A 210 8.21 -9.92 4.85
N ALA A 211 8.89 -9.37 5.85
CA ALA A 211 8.45 -9.44 7.22
C ALA A 211 8.38 -8.06 7.90
N LEU A 212 7.36 -7.88 8.73
CA LEU A 212 7.10 -6.67 9.51
C LEU A 212 6.85 -7.06 10.96
N CYS A 213 7.58 -6.45 11.89
CA CYS A 213 7.34 -6.67 13.31
C CYS A 213 6.68 -5.42 13.93
N ILE A 214 5.63 -5.66 14.71
CA ILE A 214 4.82 -4.63 15.36
C ILE A 214 4.87 -4.86 16.87
N ASN A 215 5.23 -3.82 17.63
CA ASN A 215 5.35 -3.82 19.09
C ASN A 215 6.24 -4.93 19.70
N ALA A 216 7.10 -5.56 18.90
CA ALA A 216 7.86 -6.77 19.25
C ALA A 216 7.00 -7.99 19.65
N SER A 217 5.67 -7.90 19.58
CA SER A 217 4.73 -8.95 19.99
C SER A 217 3.87 -9.49 18.85
N ALA A 218 3.94 -8.87 17.67
CA ALA A 218 3.36 -9.39 16.44
C ALA A 218 4.40 -9.42 15.31
N LEU A 219 4.44 -10.54 14.59
CA LEU A 219 5.23 -10.73 13.38
C LEU A 219 4.29 -11.00 12.21
N TRP A 220 4.39 -10.19 11.17
CA TRP A 220 3.69 -10.41 9.92
C TRP A 220 4.68 -10.84 8.85
N LEU A 221 4.28 -11.81 8.04
CA LEU A 221 5.05 -12.35 6.92
C LEU A 221 4.18 -12.33 5.67
N ALA A 222 4.75 -12.02 4.52
CA ALA A 222 4.07 -12.19 3.23
C ALA A 222 5.00 -12.85 2.23
N ASN A 223 4.54 -13.93 1.62
CA ASN A 223 5.14 -14.46 0.40
C ASN A 223 4.85 -13.49 -0.74
N LEU A 224 5.88 -13.03 -1.43
CA LEU A 224 5.78 -12.11 -2.56
C LEU A 224 5.89 -12.82 -3.91
N THR A 225 5.82 -14.16 -3.92
CA THR A 225 6.06 -14.99 -5.11
C THR A 225 4.91 -15.95 -5.37
N ALA A 226 4.86 -16.47 -6.60
CA ALA A 226 3.91 -17.51 -7.02
C ALA A 226 4.30 -18.93 -6.54
N GLU A 227 5.46 -19.09 -5.92
CA GLU A 227 5.95 -20.37 -5.39
C GLU A 227 5.78 -20.40 -3.88
N ALA A 228 5.51 -21.56 -3.31
CA ALA A 228 5.53 -21.73 -1.87
C ALA A 228 6.92 -21.40 -1.31
N ARG A 229 6.95 -20.67 -0.18
CA ARG A 229 8.19 -20.27 0.51
C ARG A 229 8.14 -20.74 1.95
N GLU A 230 9.26 -21.28 2.42
CA GLU A 230 9.43 -21.62 3.82
C GLU A 230 10.19 -20.49 4.54
N ALA A 231 9.70 -20.11 5.72
CA ALA A 231 10.34 -19.14 6.60
C ALA A 231 10.57 -19.76 7.99
N ALA A 232 11.78 -19.58 8.53
CA ALA A 232 12.06 -19.90 9.93
C ALA A 232 11.37 -18.87 10.84
N VAL A 233 10.67 -19.36 11.86
CA VAL A 233 9.97 -18.51 12.84
C VAL A 233 10.93 -18.21 13.99
N PRO A 234 11.14 -16.94 14.38
CA PRO A 234 11.94 -16.59 15.54
C PRO A 234 11.38 -17.24 16.82
N SER A 235 12.26 -17.66 17.72
CA SER A 235 11.89 -18.46 18.90
C SER A 235 10.80 -17.84 19.77
N GLU A 236 10.76 -16.51 19.86
CA GLU A 236 9.78 -15.75 20.63
C GLU A 236 8.35 -15.80 20.06
N PHE A 237 8.21 -16.19 18.79
CA PHE A 237 6.91 -16.37 18.12
C PHE A 237 6.52 -17.85 17.98
N ILE A 238 7.37 -18.81 18.36
CA ILE A 238 7.01 -20.23 18.29
C ILE A 238 5.94 -20.53 19.34
N GLY A 239 4.86 -21.19 18.92
CA GLY A 239 3.72 -21.53 19.77
C GLY A 239 2.72 -20.40 20.02
N THR A 240 2.97 -19.17 19.54
CA THR A 240 1.96 -18.09 19.58
C THR A 240 0.85 -18.36 18.57
N ASP A 241 -0.24 -17.58 18.61
CA ASP A 241 -1.32 -17.70 17.65
C ASP A 241 -0.81 -17.38 16.22
N LEU A 242 -1.12 -18.27 15.28
CA LEU A 242 -0.86 -18.13 13.85
C LEU A 242 -2.19 -17.94 13.10
N ARG A 243 -2.23 -16.92 12.25
CA ARG A 243 -3.27 -16.66 11.26
C ARG A 243 -2.64 -16.64 9.87
N VAL A 244 -3.29 -17.27 8.90
CA VAL A 244 -2.82 -17.31 7.51
C VAL A 244 -3.95 -16.91 6.58
N LEU A 245 -3.65 -15.98 5.68
CA LEU A 245 -4.48 -15.59 4.56
C LEU A 245 -3.86 -16.21 3.29
N ASP A 246 -4.42 -17.32 2.83
CA ASP A 246 -3.90 -18.11 1.70
C ASP A 246 -5.03 -18.62 0.77
N ALA A 247 -4.69 -19.55 -0.12
CA ALA A 247 -5.64 -20.11 -1.08
C ALA A 247 -6.72 -20.99 -0.42
N GLU A 248 -6.40 -21.67 0.69
CA GLU A 248 -7.38 -22.46 1.45
C GLU A 248 -8.43 -21.52 2.05
N TRP A 249 -7.96 -20.44 2.67
CA TRP A 249 -8.83 -19.38 3.18
C TRP A 249 -9.74 -18.79 2.09
N MET A 250 -9.17 -18.51 0.91
CA MET A 250 -9.92 -17.98 -0.24
C MET A 250 -11.04 -18.92 -0.68
N ASN A 251 -10.82 -20.23 -0.66
CA ASN A 251 -11.84 -21.20 -1.03
C ASN A 251 -12.96 -21.22 0.02
N ASN A 252 -12.62 -21.10 1.31
CA ASN A 252 -13.58 -21.10 2.40
C ASN A 252 -14.51 -19.88 2.40
N ILE A 253 -14.03 -18.69 1.97
CA ILE A 253 -14.87 -17.47 1.96
C ILE A 253 -15.93 -17.46 0.85
N THR A 254 -15.74 -18.25 -0.21
CA THR A 254 -16.69 -18.33 -1.33
C THR A 254 -17.97 -19.10 -1.01
N ASP A 255 -18.01 -19.87 0.10
CA ASP A 255 -19.10 -20.80 0.39
C ASP A 255 -20.24 -20.25 1.29
N ARG A 256 -20.11 -19.13 2.03
CA ARG A 256 -21.26 -18.57 2.80
C ARG A 256 -21.04 -17.16 3.37
N SER A 257 -22.00 -16.28 3.08
CA SER A 257 -22.77 -15.43 4.03
C SER A 257 -22.19 -14.92 5.37
N MET A 258 -20.89 -14.71 5.59
CA MET A 258 -20.40 -14.21 6.89
C MET A 258 -19.21 -13.24 6.74
N PRO A 259 -19.34 -11.97 7.17
CA PRO A 259 -18.22 -11.02 7.24
C PRO A 259 -17.19 -11.29 8.35
N ASP A 260 -17.51 -12.16 9.31
CA ASP A 260 -16.75 -12.35 10.56
C ASP A 260 -15.99 -13.68 10.66
N SER A 261 -15.92 -14.50 9.60
CA SER A 261 -15.33 -15.85 9.68
C SER A 261 -13.81 -15.87 9.91
N PHE A 262 -13.07 -14.82 9.53
CA PHE A 262 -11.65 -14.69 9.90
C PHE A 262 -11.45 -14.72 11.41
N GLU A 263 -12.43 -14.20 12.18
CA GLU A 263 -12.41 -14.18 13.64
C GLU A 263 -12.72 -15.54 14.29
N GLN A 264 -13.27 -16.48 13.51
CA GLN A 264 -13.73 -17.79 13.99
C GLN A 264 -12.85 -18.96 13.56
N GLU A 265 -11.93 -18.77 12.60
CA GLU A 265 -10.88 -19.77 12.36
C GLU A 265 -10.09 -19.97 13.66
N SER A 266 -9.73 -21.21 13.97
CA SER A 266 -8.94 -21.51 15.17
C SER A 266 -7.51 -21.08 14.93
N ALA A 267 -6.92 -20.32 15.86
CA ALA A 267 -5.51 -19.98 15.72
C ALA A 267 -4.70 -21.26 15.91
N HIS A 268 -3.75 -21.50 15.02
CA HIS A 268 -2.84 -22.63 15.19
C HIS A 268 -1.61 -22.16 15.96
N PRO A 269 -1.00 -23.02 16.79
CA PRO A 269 0.29 -22.68 17.37
C PRO A 269 1.32 -22.53 16.26
N ALA A 270 2.02 -21.40 16.24
CA ALA A 270 3.06 -21.09 15.30
C ALA A 270 4.17 -22.16 15.31
N PRO A 271 4.49 -22.78 14.15
CA PRO A 271 5.56 -23.76 14.06
C PRO A 271 6.94 -23.09 14.13
N ASN A 272 8.01 -23.89 14.19
CA ASN A 272 9.39 -23.38 14.03
C ASN A 272 9.73 -23.03 12.57
N ARG A 273 9.02 -23.64 11.61
CA ARG A 273 9.10 -23.38 10.17
C ARG A 273 7.70 -23.24 9.62
N LEU A 274 7.43 -22.10 8.99
CA LEU A 274 6.15 -21.79 8.37
C LEU A 274 6.29 -21.86 6.86
N VAL A 275 5.45 -22.68 6.22
CA VAL A 275 5.29 -22.70 4.77
C VAL A 275 4.19 -21.70 4.39
N LEU A 276 4.52 -20.74 3.54
CA LEU A 276 3.62 -19.76 2.97
C LEU A 276 3.38 -20.11 1.52
N ASP A 277 2.15 -20.46 1.15
CA ASP A 277 1.79 -20.70 -0.25
C ASP A 277 1.89 -19.40 -1.08
N ALA A 278 1.69 -19.49 -2.40
CA ALA A 278 1.73 -18.39 -3.34
C ALA A 278 0.96 -17.17 -2.82
N TYR A 279 1.67 -16.07 -2.61
CA TYR A 279 1.12 -14.80 -2.12
C TYR A 279 0.41 -14.85 -0.75
N ALA A 280 0.65 -15.91 0.05
CA ALA A 280 0.08 -16.03 1.38
C ALA A 280 0.65 -14.99 2.35
N ILE A 281 -0.18 -14.54 3.29
CA ILE A 281 0.18 -13.60 4.34
C ILE A 281 -0.10 -14.25 5.68
N ALA A 282 0.87 -14.22 6.60
CA ALA A 282 0.71 -14.75 7.94
C ALA A 282 0.91 -13.67 9.00
N ALA A 283 0.19 -13.80 10.11
CA ALA A 283 0.39 -13.02 11.32
C ALA A 283 0.59 -13.97 12.51
N LEU A 284 1.63 -13.72 13.30
CA LEU A 284 2.03 -14.50 14.46
C LEU A 284 2.10 -13.56 15.68
N GLY A 285 1.50 -13.95 16.81
CA GLY A 285 1.57 -13.16 18.03
C GLY A 285 0.50 -13.54 19.05
N ASN A 286 0.33 -12.74 20.09
CA ASN A 286 -0.78 -12.94 21.02
C ASN A 286 -2.11 -12.53 20.37
N ARG A 287 -3.22 -13.12 20.82
CA ARG A 287 -4.57 -12.87 20.28
C ARG A 287 -4.99 -11.40 20.20
N ASP A 288 -4.49 -10.55 21.09
CA ASP A 288 -4.80 -9.11 21.10
C ASP A 288 -3.83 -8.27 20.24
N ASP A 289 -2.75 -8.87 19.76
CA ASP A 289 -1.68 -8.23 18.98
C ASP A 289 -1.73 -8.59 17.48
N ILE A 290 -2.55 -9.56 17.09
CA ILE A 290 -2.78 -9.96 15.70
C ILE A 290 -4.25 -9.75 15.31
N PRO A 291 -4.58 -9.72 14.01
CA PRO A 291 -5.97 -9.57 13.60
C PRO A 291 -6.81 -10.70 14.18
N ARG A 292 -7.92 -10.34 14.83
CA ARG A 292 -9.05 -11.24 14.98
C ARG A 292 -9.62 -11.53 13.62
#